data_AF-A0A3E0H049-F1
#
_entry.id   AF-A0A3E0H049-F1
#
_cell.length_a   1.000
_cell.length_b   1.000
_cell.length_c   1.000
_cell.angle_alpha   90.00
_cell.angle_beta   90.00
_cell.angle_gamma   90.00
#
_symmetry.space_group_name_H-M   'P 1'
#
loop_
_entity.id
_entity.type
_entity.pdbx_description
1 polymer ?
#
loop_
_entity_poly.entity_id
_entity_poly.type
_entity_poly.pdbx_seq_one_letter_code
_entity_poly.pdbx_strand_id
1 'polypeptide(L)'
;MARMTGRWRIVEMSGWDRDAIDLAEPGFIEFGGNGTGEFGFIAVRGWLDCRPTERDGRPCVEFTWEGVDEGDQVSGRGWAVLVDDSTIEGHLFFHLGDDSTFRAEPFTPADRVDGQ
;
A
#
# COMPACT_ATOMS: atom_id res chain seq x y z
N MET A 1 -2.33 10.76 18.25
CA MET A 1 -1.40 11.03 17.15
C MET A 1 -1.36 9.79 16.29
N ALA A 2 -1.92 9.87 15.09
CA ALA A 2 -1.85 8.77 14.14
C ALA A 2 -0.38 8.47 13.77
N ARG A 3 -0.12 7.20 13.48
CA ARG A 3 1.19 6.69 13.09
C ARG A 3 1.02 5.98 11.75
N MET A 4 2.03 6.09 10.90
CA MET A 4 2.05 5.38 9.62
C MET A 4 2.01 3.85 9.79
N THR A 5 2.55 3.33 10.90
CA THR A 5 2.62 1.89 11.16
C THR A 5 1.24 1.26 11.32
N GLY A 6 1.02 0.12 10.67
CA GLY A 6 -0.25 -0.61 10.67
C GLY A 6 -0.70 -0.96 9.26
N ARG A 7 -1.82 -1.68 9.17
CA ARG A 7 -2.46 -2.05 7.91
C ARG A 7 -3.48 -0.99 7.49
N TRP A 8 -3.42 -0.60 6.23
CA TRP A 8 -4.26 0.39 5.59
C TRP A 8 -5.00 -0.25 4.42
N ARG A 9 -6.30 -0.01 4.34
CA ARG A 9 -7.18 -0.42 3.26
C ARG A 9 -7.04 0.53 2.10
N ILE A 10 -6.51 0.08 0.97
CA ILE A 10 -6.46 0.88 -0.26
C ILE A 10 -7.90 1.05 -0.74
N VAL A 11 -8.44 2.27 -0.73
CA VAL A 11 -9.82 2.59 -1.12
C VAL A 11 -9.93 3.07 -2.57
N GLU A 12 -8.86 3.66 -3.08
CA GLU A 12 -8.78 4.18 -4.45
C GLU A 12 -7.38 3.93 -5.02
N MET A 13 -7.31 3.60 -6.30
CA MET A 13 -6.07 3.60 -7.09
C MET A 13 -6.33 4.19 -8.47
N SER A 14 -5.44 5.03 -8.97
CA SER A 14 -5.58 5.57 -10.33
C SER A 14 -5.50 4.44 -11.36
N GLY A 15 -6.48 4.36 -12.26
CA GLY A 15 -6.52 3.36 -13.32
C GLY A 15 -7.31 2.09 -12.98
N TRP A 16 -7.76 1.93 -11.73
CA TRP A 16 -8.47 0.73 -11.28
C TRP A 16 -9.73 1.11 -10.50
N ASP A 17 -10.82 0.36 -10.71
CA ASP A 17 -12.01 0.46 -9.89
C ASP A 17 -11.89 -0.40 -8.62
N ARG A 18 -12.88 -0.27 -7.73
CA ARG A 18 -12.89 -0.96 -6.43
C ARG A 18 -12.84 -2.48 -6.57
N ASP A 19 -13.61 -3.03 -7.49
CA ASP A 19 -13.72 -4.48 -7.69
C ASP A 19 -12.41 -5.05 -8.24
N ALA A 20 -11.70 -4.31 -9.10
CA ALA A 20 -10.37 -4.68 -9.57
C ALA A 20 -9.33 -4.63 -8.44
N ILE A 21 -9.31 -3.55 -7.64
CA ILE A 21 -8.39 -3.42 -6.49
C ILE A 21 -8.54 -4.63 -5.55
N ASP A 22 -9.76 -5.14 -5.40
CA ASP A 22 -10.12 -6.19 -4.45
C ASP A 22 -10.16 -7.60 -5.05
N LEU A 23 -9.62 -7.79 -6.25
CA LEU A 23 -9.77 -9.03 -7.02
C LEU A 23 -9.38 -10.30 -6.26
N ALA A 24 -8.20 -10.33 -5.62
CA ALA A 24 -7.72 -11.48 -4.86
C ALA A 24 -8.07 -11.39 -3.37
N GLU A 25 -7.94 -10.21 -2.78
CA GLU A 25 -8.32 -9.87 -1.42
C GLU A 25 -8.55 -8.35 -1.34
N PRO A 26 -9.20 -7.83 -0.28
CA PRO A 26 -9.32 -6.40 -0.05
C PRO A 26 -7.95 -5.71 -0.14
N GLY A 27 -7.78 -4.88 -1.16
CA GLY A 27 -6.53 -4.18 -1.44
C GLY A 27 -6.00 -3.43 -0.21
N PHE A 28 -4.74 -3.61 0.12
CA PHE A 28 -4.14 -3.11 1.34
C PHE A 28 -2.66 -2.76 1.17
N ILE A 29 -2.16 -1.93 2.08
CA ILE A 29 -0.74 -1.71 2.31
C ILE A 29 -0.48 -1.67 3.82
N GLU A 30 0.56 -2.35 4.27
CA GLU A 30 0.95 -2.46 5.67
C GLU A 30 2.38 -1.98 5.88
N PHE A 31 2.55 -1.08 6.85
CA PHE A 31 3.87 -0.61 7.28
C PHE A 31 4.20 -1.20 8.67
N GLY A 32 5.20 -2.07 8.72
CA GLY A 32 5.71 -2.66 9.94
C GLY A 32 6.64 -1.73 10.73
N GLY A 33 6.70 -1.91 12.04
CA GLY A 33 7.56 -1.10 12.93
C GLY A 33 9.06 -1.41 12.84
N ASN A 34 9.43 -2.46 12.11
CA ASN A 34 10.80 -2.93 11.87
C ASN A 34 11.41 -2.40 10.56
N GLY A 35 10.73 -1.49 9.86
CA GLY A 35 11.18 -0.97 8.57
C GLY A 35 10.87 -1.90 7.40
N THR A 36 10.01 -2.91 7.58
CA THR A 36 9.48 -3.73 6.49
C THR A 36 7.98 -3.53 6.34
N GLY A 37 7.37 -4.11 5.34
CA GLY A 37 5.92 -4.09 5.14
C GLY A 37 5.49 -5.02 4.02
N GLU A 38 4.22 -4.99 3.68
CA GLU A 38 3.69 -5.67 2.49
C GLU A 38 2.48 -4.93 1.94
N PHE A 39 2.12 -5.22 0.71
CA PHE A 39 0.86 -4.79 0.11
C PHE A 39 0.27 -5.91 -0.73
N GLY A 40 -1.02 -5.81 -0.98
CA GLY A 40 -1.72 -6.63 -1.96
C GLY A 40 -2.85 -5.84 -2.61
N PHE A 41 -3.00 -5.96 -3.93
CA PHE A 41 -4.15 -5.46 -4.69
C PHE A 41 -4.17 -6.18 -6.04
N ILE A 42 -5.33 -6.33 -6.66
CA ILE A 42 -5.50 -7.11 -7.90
C ILE A 42 -4.88 -8.52 -7.70
N ALA A 43 -3.90 -8.92 -8.52
CA ALA A 43 -3.15 -10.18 -8.43
C ALA A 43 -1.70 -9.95 -7.96
N VAL A 44 -1.38 -8.74 -7.52
CA VAL A 44 -0.04 -8.32 -7.10
C VAL A 44 0.09 -8.47 -5.60
N ARG A 45 1.20 -9.08 -5.15
CA ARG A 45 1.63 -9.04 -3.75
C ARG A 45 3.09 -8.64 -3.68
N GLY A 46 3.42 -7.69 -2.80
CA GLY A 46 4.77 -7.16 -2.66
C GLY A 46 5.20 -6.98 -1.22
N TRP A 47 6.50 -7.09 -0.97
CA TRP A 47 7.16 -6.86 0.31
C TRP A 47 8.02 -5.60 0.25
N LEU A 48 7.94 -4.80 1.31
CA LEU A 48 8.52 -3.46 1.36
C LEU A 48 9.82 -3.43 2.17
N ASP A 49 10.83 -2.71 1.68
CA ASP A 49 11.91 -2.11 2.48
C ASP A 49 11.59 -0.63 2.66
N CYS A 50 11.24 -0.24 3.89
CA CYS A 50 10.66 1.04 4.23
C CYS A 50 11.70 1.96 4.91
N ARG A 51 11.70 3.22 4.48
CA ARG A 51 12.47 4.32 5.07
C ARG A 51 11.52 5.40 5.58
N PRO A 52 11.34 5.51 6.90
CA PRO A 52 10.59 6.62 7.49
C PRO A 52 11.27 7.95 7.13
N THR A 53 10.46 8.91 6.73
CA THR A 53 10.86 10.27 6.37
C THR A 53 9.77 11.25 6.81
N GLU A 54 9.97 12.54 6.55
CA GLU A 54 8.97 13.58 6.77
C GLU A 54 8.78 14.40 5.51
N ARG A 55 7.54 14.71 5.17
CA ARG A 55 7.18 15.58 4.05
C ARG A 55 6.20 16.64 4.54
N ASP A 56 6.59 17.90 4.42
CA ASP A 56 5.81 19.05 4.89
C ASP A 56 5.37 18.94 6.37
N GLY A 57 6.25 18.38 7.21
CA GLY A 57 5.99 18.15 8.64
C GLY A 57 5.05 16.98 8.94
N ARG A 58 4.74 16.14 7.95
CA ARG A 58 3.88 14.96 8.08
C ARG A 58 4.70 13.67 7.98
N PRO A 59 4.34 12.63 8.76
CA PRO A 59 4.96 11.32 8.63
C PRO A 59 4.83 10.80 7.20
N CYS A 60 5.94 10.38 6.63
CA CYS A 60 6.03 9.81 5.30
C CYS A 60 6.89 8.53 5.36
N VAL A 61 6.67 7.61 4.42
CA VAL A 61 7.52 6.44 4.21
C VAL A 61 7.83 6.38 2.73
N GLU A 62 9.11 6.34 2.40
CA GLU A 62 9.60 5.95 1.08
C GLU A 62 9.96 4.48 1.12
N PHE A 63 9.73 3.74 0.04
CA PHE A 63 10.01 2.32 0.02
C PHE A 63 10.44 1.80 -1.35
N THR A 64 11.25 0.76 -1.34
CA THR A 64 11.41 -0.15 -2.48
C THR A 64 10.65 -1.43 -2.19
N TRP A 65 10.28 -2.16 -3.23
CA TRP A 65 9.55 -3.41 -3.06
C TRP A 65 9.91 -4.44 -4.13
N GLU A 66 9.78 -5.70 -3.75
CA GLU A 66 9.82 -6.87 -4.63
C GLU A 66 8.56 -7.70 -4.40
N GLY A 67 8.11 -8.43 -5.41
CA GLY A 67 6.82 -9.09 -5.35
C GLY A 67 6.56 -10.05 -6.51
N VAL A 68 5.31 -10.48 -6.60
CA VAL A 68 4.81 -11.38 -7.63
C VAL A 68 3.51 -10.81 -8.19
N ASP A 69 3.36 -10.87 -9.51
CA ASP A 69 2.14 -10.56 -10.26
C ASP A 69 1.82 -11.74 -11.18
N GLU A 70 0.71 -12.42 -10.95
CA GLU A 70 0.28 -13.62 -11.71
C GLU A 70 1.34 -14.74 -11.87
N GLY A 71 2.32 -14.79 -10.96
CA GLY A 71 3.43 -15.75 -10.97
C GLY A 71 4.75 -15.21 -11.52
N ASP A 72 4.76 -14.01 -12.10
CA ASP A 72 5.94 -13.32 -12.57
C ASP A 72 6.55 -12.42 -11.49
N GLN A 73 7.88 -12.41 -11.40
CA GLN A 73 8.58 -11.53 -10.47
C GLN A 73 8.50 -10.08 -10.94
N VAL A 74 8.06 -9.22 -10.03
CA VAL A 74 7.96 -7.78 -10.24
C VAL A 74 8.66 -7.05 -9.10
N SER A 75 9.07 -5.82 -9.34
CA SER A 75 9.67 -4.97 -8.32
C SER A 75 9.38 -3.51 -8.64
N GLY A 76 9.68 -2.64 -7.69
CA GLY A 76 9.43 -1.22 -7.87
C GLY A 76 9.79 -0.37 -6.67
N ARG A 77 9.17 0.81 -6.61
CA ARG A 77 9.31 1.77 -5.53
C ARG A 77 8.00 2.48 -5.24
N GLY A 78 7.96 3.23 -4.16
CA GLY A 78 6.83 4.10 -3.88
C GLY A 78 7.05 4.95 -2.65
N TRP A 79 6.01 5.70 -2.32
CA TRP A 79 5.94 6.48 -1.09
C TRP A 79 4.50 6.55 -0.59
N ALA A 80 4.35 6.80 0.71
CA ALA A 80 3.08 7.09 1.35
C ALA A 80 3.26 8.21 2.38
N VAL A 81 2.31 9.14 2.43
CA VAL A 81 2.27 10.24 3.41
C VAL A 81 0.97 10.20 4.18
N LEU A 82 1.06 10.41 5.48
CA LEU A 82 -0.10 10.54 6.35
C LEU A 82 -0.71 11.94 6.17
N VAL A 83 -1.86 12.03 5.50
CA VAL A 83 -2.48 13.33 5.17
C VAL A 83 -3.39 13.85 6.28
N ASP A 84 -3.96 12.94 7.08
CA ASP A 84 -4.69 13.20 8.32
C ASP A 84 -4.61 11.98 9.26
N ASP A 85 -5.35 11.99 10.38
CA ASP A 85 -5.30 10.91 11.38
C ASP A 85 -5.83 9.54 10.87
N SER A 86 -6.47 9.51 9.71
CA SER A 86 -7.22 8.38 9.17
C SER A 86 -7.07 8.20 7.66
N THR A 87 -6.07 8.82 7.03
CA THR A 87 -5.87 8.70 5.59
C THR A 87 -4.38 8.78 5.27
N ILE A 88 -3.93 7.84 4.43
CA ILE A 88 -2.67 7.93 3.73
C ILE A 88 -2.91 8.10 2.24
N GLU A 89 -2.06 8.91 1.61
CA GLU A 89 -1.97 9.02 0.16
C GLU A 89 -0.58 8.60 -0.27
N GLY A 90 -0.47 8.00 -1.44
CA GLY A 90 0.81 7.53 -1.93
C GLY A 90 0.83 7.29 -3.42
N HIS A 91 2.00 6.82 -3.87
CA HIS A 91 2.26 6.50 -5.27
C HIS A 91 3.13 5.25 -5.33
N LEU A 92 2.67 4.25 -6.08
CA LEU A 92 3.38 3.01 -6.36
C LEU A 92 3.88 3.03 -7.81
N PHE A 93 5.12 2.63 -8.03
CA PHE A 93 5.75 2.53 -9.35
C PHE A 93 6.25 1.11 -9.57
N PHE A 94 5.90 0.50 -10.70
CA PHE A 94 6.53 -0.72 -11.18
C PHE A 94 7.84 -0.38 -11.89
N HIS A 95 8.88 -1.18 -11.66
CA HIS A 95 10.13 -1.04 -12.37
C HIS A 95 9.92 -1.32 -13.86
N LEU A 96 10.16 -0.30 -14.70
CA LEU A 96 9.92 -0.34 -16.16
C LEU A 96 8.46 -0.65 -16.55
N GLY A 97 7.52 -0.38 -15.64
CA GLY A 97 6.10 -0.53 -15.88
C GLY A 97 5.34 0.76 -15.59
N ASP A 98 4.04 0.58 -15.39
CA ASP A 98 3.14 1.66 -15.02
C ASP A 98 3.30 2.07 -13.55
N ASP A 99 2.60 3.14 -13.20
CA ASP A 99 2.51 3.65 -11.85
C ASP A 99 1.05 3.95 -11.49
N SER A 100 0.77 4.00 -10.19
CA SER A 100 -0.57 4.29 -9.70
C SER A 100 -0.51 5.08 -8.41
N THR A 101 -1.24 6.19 -8.36
CA THR A 101 -1.54 6.85 -7.09
C THR A 101 -2.53 6.00 -6.31
N PHE A 102 -2.49 6.08 -4.99
CA PHE A 102 -3.44 5.40 -4.14
C PHE A 102 -3.84 6.25 -2.94
N ARG A 103 -5.06 6.01 -2.46
CA ARG A 103 -5.57 6.51 -1.18
C ARG A 103 -5.93 5.31 -0.31
N ALA A 104 -5.56 5.34 0.96
CA ALA A 104 -5.89 4.29 1.89
C ALA A 104 -6.33 4.81 3.26
N GLU A 105 -7.18 4.04 3.91
CA GLU A 105 -7.78 4.35 5.22
C GLU A 105 -7.47 3.22 6.22
N PRO A 106 -7.57 3.43 7.55
CA PRO A 106 -7.26 2.39 8.51
C PRO A 106 -8.04 1.11 8.24
N PHE A 107 -7.34 -0.03 8.20
CA PHE A 107 -7.99 -1.32 7.96
C PHE A 107 -8.89 -1.68 9.17
N THR A 108 -10.17 -1.91 8.93
CA THR A 108 -11.14 -2.22 9.97
C THR A 108 -11.52 -3.70 9.97
N PRO A 109 -12.12 -4.23 11.05
CA PRO A 109 -12.66 -5.59 11.05
C PRO A 109 -13.70 -5.86 9.95
N ALA A 110 -14.39 -4.82 9.46
CA ALA A 110 -15.35 -4.95 8.36
C ALA A 110 -14.68 -5.20 7.00
N ASP A 111 -13.38 -4.91 6.88
CA ASP A 111 -12.60 -5.17 5.67
C ASP A 111 -12.02 -6.58 5.64
N ARG A 112 -12.22 -7.39 6.70
CA ARG A 112 -11.81 -8.79 6.69
C ARG A 112 -12.83 -9.60 5.90
N VAL A 113 -12.35 -10.33 4.91
CA VAL A 113 -13.17 -11.40 4.31
C VAL A 113 -13.18 -12.54 5.31
N ASP A 114 -14.32 -12.77 5.95
CA ASP A 114 -14.53 -13.94 6.79
C ASP A 114 -14.47 -15.21 5.92
N GLY A 115 -13.31 -15.89 5.91
CA GLY A 115 -13.17 -17.18 5.24
C GLY A 115 -11.78 -17.44 4.68
N GLN A 116 -10.84 -17.82 5.54
CA GLN A 116 -9.76 -18.73 5.16
C GLN A 116 -9.48 -19.73 6.29
#